data_AF-A0A9Q9IER2-F1
#
_entry.id   AF-A0A9Q9IER2-F1
#
_cell.length_a   1.000
_cell.length_b   1.000
_cell.length_c   1.000
_cell.angle_alpha   90.00
_cell.angle_beta   90.00
_cell.angle_gamma   90.00
#
_symmetry.space_group_name_H-M   'P 1'
#
loop_
_entity.id
_entity.type
_entity.pdbx_description
1 polymer ?
#
loop_
_entity_poly.entity_id
_entity_poly.type
_entity_poly.pdbx_seq_one_letter_code
_entity_poly.pdbx_strand_id
1 'polypeptide(L)'
;MKRMLARLRRRDYLAELQSLLYVALGLGAVVAVVEARAMAVRDPITVTVGAGVRIAPDAVTGLLPGARLDPGSDVQVLVDHPSVPQVAWHAVQVVPWYLLAGFTLAMLLLVVRAARRGDPFAAANVRRLRVLGWVVFLGSFAAFYAELWAGLELSMTVVTDPPNTGAQVPLVWCLCGLGFLALAEIIKRGRALQSELAGVI
;
A
#
# COMPACT_ATOMS: atom_id res chain seq x y z
N MET A 1 -16.83 -43.32 6.15
CA MET A 1 -15.55 -42.59 5.99
C MET A 1 -15.30 -42.05 4.56
N LYS A 2 -15.35 -42.87 3.48
CA LYS A 2 -15.15 -42.39 2.07
C LYS A 2 -16.09 -41.25 1.62
N ARG A 3 -17.34 -41.20 2.10
CA ARG A 3 -18.31 -40.11 1.82
C ARG A 3 -18.03 -38.80 2.56
N MET A 4 -17.21 -38.81 3.62
CA MET A 4 -16.82 -37.61 4.38
C MET A 4 -15.57 -36.96 3.77
N LEU A 5 -14.62 -37.76 3.27
CA LEU A 5 -13.48 -37.29 2.47
C LEU A 5 -13.90 -36.77 1.08
N ALA A 6 -14.94 -37.34 0.47
CA ALA A 6 -15.51 -36.80 -0.77
C ALA A 6 -16.26 -35.46 -0.58
N ARG A 7 -16.66 -35.12 0.66
CA ARG A 7 -17.27 -33.83 1.02
C ARG A 7 -16.25 -32.73 1.36
N LEU A 8 -14.96 -33.06 1.43
CA LEU A 8 -13.89 -32.08 1.20
C LEU A 8 -13.78 -31.66 -0.29
N ARG A 9 -14.78 -32.08 -1.10
CA ARG A 9 -15.40 -31.35 -2.23
C ARG A 9 -14.88 -29.91 -2.33
N ARG A 10 -13.78 -29.78 -3.07
CA ARG A 10 -13.13 -28.58 -3.61
C ARG A 10 -13.77 -27.29 -3.10
N ARG A 11 -13.24 -26.77 -1.98
CA ARG A 11 -13.41 -25.36 -1.62
C ARG A 11 -13.19 -24.52 -2.87
N ASP A 12 -14.17 -23.71 -3.25
CA ASP A 12 -14.01 -22.74 -4.34
C ASP A 12 -13.11 -21.62 -3.80
N TYR A 13 -11.81 -21.88 -3.74
CA TYR A 13 -10.81 -20.96 -3.21
C TYR A 13 -10.85 -19.60 -3.94
N LEU A 14 -11.26 -19.59 -5.21
CA LEU A 14 -11.42 -18.34 -5.96
C LEU A 14 -12.65 -17.55 -5.49
N ALA A 15 -13.76 -18.21 -5.11
CA ALA A 15 -14.89 -17.53 -4.48
C ALA A 15 -14.50 -16.92 -3.13
N GLU A 16 -13.78 -17.67 -2.30
CA GLU A 16 -13.30 -17.18 -1.01
C GLU A 16 -12.37 -15.98 -1.20
N LEU A 17 -11.39 -16.08 -2.11
CA LEU A 17 -10.49 -14.98 -2.43
C LEU A 17 -11.23 -13.76 -3.00
N GLN A 18 -12.22 -13.97 -3.87
CA GLN A 18 -13.04 -12.87 -4.38
C GLN A 18 -13.80 -12.16 -3.26
N SER A 19 -14.40 -12.89 -2.33
CA SER A 19 -15.08 -12.32 -1.16
C SER A 19 -14.11 -11.52 -0.28
N LEU A 20 -12.92 -12.07 -0.02
CA LEU A 20 -11.88 -11.36 0.73
C LEU A 20 -11.45 -10.05 0.03
N LEU A 21 -11.32 -10.06 -1.30
CA LEU A 21 -10.98 -8.86 -2.06
C LEU A 21 -12.09 -7.79 -2.01
N TYR A 22 -13.37 -8.18 -2.00
CA TYR A 22 -14.47 -7.23 -1.76
C TYR A 22 -14.42 -6.62 -0.37
N VAL A 23 -14.19 -7.44 0.66
CA VAL A 23 -14.07 -6.96 2.03
C VAL A 23 -12.89 -6.00 2.16
N ALA A 24 -11.73 -6.34 1.59
CA ALA A 24 -10.56 -5.48 1.58
C ALA A 24 -10.81 -4.15 0.86
N LEU A 25 -11.47 -4.17 -0.31
CA LEU A 25 -11.86 -2.96 -1.04
C LEU A 25 -12.84 -2.10 -0.24
N GLY A 26 -13.84 -2.73 0.38
CA GLY A 26 -14.84 -2.04 1.20
C GLY A 26 -14.19 -1.37 2.41
N LEU A 27 -13.32 -2.10 3.13
CA LEU A 27 -12.59 -1.56 4.27
C LEU A 27 -11.64 -0.42 3.84
N GLY A 28 -10.90 -0.61 2.75
CA GLY A 28 -10.03 0.43 2.21
C GLY A 28 -10.80 1.69 1.80
N ALA A 29 -11.98 1.54 1.20
CA ALA A 29 -12.86 2.66 0.86
C ALA A 29 -13.37 3.39 2.10
N VAL A 30 -13.75 2.66 3.15
CA VAL A 30 -14.16 3.27 4.43
C VAL A 30 -13.01 4.08 5.03
N VAL A 31 -11.80 3.51 5.12
CA VAL A 31 -10.62 4.23 5.61
C VAL A 31 -10.35 5.49 4.79
N ALA A 32 -10.36 5.38 3.45
CA ALA A 32 -10.15 6.54 2.58
C ALA A 32 -11.21 7.64 2.76
N VAL A 33 -12.47 7.28 3.03
CA VAL A 33 -13.53 8.25 3.34
C VAL A 33 -13.32 8.93 4.69
N VAL A 34 -12.90 8.18 5.72
CA VAL A 34 -12.58 8.76 7.04
C VAL A 34 -11.43 9.76 6.91
N GLU A 35 -10.36 9.39 6.21
CA GLU A 35 -9.21 10.28 5.96
C GLU A 35 -9.59 11.51 5.15
N ALA A 36 -10.35 11.34 4.06
CA ALA A 36 -10.82 12.46 3.26
C ALA A 36 -11.71 13.42 4.06
N ARG A 37 -12.56 12.88 4.97
CA ARG A 37 -13.35 13.69 5.89
C ARG A 37 -12.45 14.44 6.86
N ALA A 38 -11.46 13.78 7.46
CA ALA A 38 -10.52 14.38 8.38
C ALA A 38 -9.77 15.56 7.74
N MET A 39 -9.31 15.39 6.49
CA MET A 39 -8.71 16.46 5.69
C MET A 39 -9.70 17.59 5.40
N ALA A 40 -10.97 17.27 5.06
CA ALA A 40 -11.97 18.28 4.74
C ALA A 40 -12.36 19.16 5.94
N VAL A 41 -12.42 18.59 7.15
CA VAL A 41 -12.71 19.35 8.38
C VAL A 41 -11.45 19.89 9.07
N ARG A 42 -10.27 19.63 8.50
CA ARG A 42 -8.96 20.02 9.07
C ARG A 42 -8.76 19.47 10.48
N ASP A 43 -9.07 18.19 10.66
CA ASP A 43 -8.73 17.47 11.90
C ASP A 43 -7.21 17.59 12.17
N PRO A 44 -6.79 17.49 13.44
CA PRO A 44 -5.38 17.56 13.79
C PRO A 44 -4.53 16.58 12.97
N ILE A 45 -3.43 17.07 12.40
CA ILE A 45 -2.50 16.23 11.64
C ILE A 45 -1.26 15.95 12.48
N THR A 46 -0.73 14.75 12.38
CA THR A 46 0.56 14.41 12.96
C THR A 46 1.65 14.61 11.92
N VAL A 47 2.61 15.49 12.22
CA VAL A 47 3.80 15.72 11.39
C VAL A 47 4.97 14.99 12.04
N THR A 48 5.57 14.08 11.29
CA THR A 48 6.79 13.40 11.71
C THR A 48 7.98 14.32 11.42
N VAL A 49 8.70 14.67 12.47
CA VAL A 49 9.88 15.51 12.44
C VAL A 49 11.12 14.62 12.62
N GLY A 50 12.04 14.75 11.68
CA GLY A 50 13.21 13.91 11.58
C GLY A 50 14.28 14.09 12.67
N ALA A 51 15.06 13.03 12.86
CA ALA A 51 16.24 12.95 13.73
C ALA A 51 17.28 14.05 13.47
N GLY A 52 17.32 15.07 14.31
CA GLY A 52 18.20 16.23 14.14
C GLY A 52 17.64 17.52 14.71
N VAL A 53 16.33 17.55 14.94
CA VAL A 53 15.68 18.64 15.66
C VAL A 53 16.12 18.62 17.11
N ARG A 54 16.75 19.71 17.53
CA ARG A 54 17.22 19.88 18.90
C ARG A 54 16.03 20.12 19.81
N ILE A 55 15.48 19.05 20.34
CA ILE A 55 14.51 19.14 21.44
C ILE A 55 15.30 19.54 22.68
N ALA A 56 14.90 20.65 23.29
CA ALA A 56 15.51 21.10 24.53
C ALA A 56 15.34 19.99 25.60
N PRO A 57 16.39 19.61 26.35
CA PRO A 57 16.32 18.48 27.28
C PRO A 57 15.22 18.60 28.35
N ASP A 58 14.80 19.83 28.64
CA ASP A 58 13.72 20.20 29.57
C ASP A 58 12.32 20.15 28.94
N ALA A 59 12.21 20.10 27.62
CA ALA A 59 10.92 19.98 26.92
C ALA A 59 10.31 18.58 27.04
N VAL A 60 11.12 17.55 27.33
CA VAL A 60 10.64 16.18 27.54
C VAL A 60 10.59 15.88 29.03
N THR A 61 9.37 15.83 29.55
CA THR A 61 9.10 15.54 30.97
C THR A 61 8.74 14.07 31.17
N GLY A 62 9.01 13.53 32.36
CA GLY A 62 8.58 12.18 32.75
C GLY A 62 9.49 11.02 32.32
N LEU A 63 10.70 11.28 31.83
CA LEU A 63 11.70 10.24 31.59
C LEU A 63 12.17 9.62 32.91
N LEU A 64 12.16 8.28 32.98
CA LEU A 64 12.73 7.54 34.12
C LEU A 64 14.27 7.67 34.15
N PRO A 65 14.91 7.52 35.33
CA PRO A 65 16.37 7.50 35.41
C PRO A 65 16.99 6.45 34.46
N GLY A 66 17.96 6.87 33.65
CA GLY A 66 18.61 6.02 32.63
C GLY A 66 17.91 6.01 31.27
N ALA A 67 16.72 6.58 31.13
CA ALA A 67 16.08 6.81 29.83
C ALA A 67 16.65 8.08 29.17
N ARG A 68 16.88 7.99 27.85
CA ARG A 68 17.31 9.11 27.01
C ARG A 68 16.56 9.05 25.68
N LEU A 69 16.29 10.20 25.10
CA LEU A 69 15.82 10.27 23.71
C LEU A 69 16.94 9.76 22.80
N ASP A 70 16.58 8.91 21.86
CA ASP A 70 17.47 8.55 20.78
C ASP A 70 17.53 9.74 19.80
N PRO A 71 18.69 10.39 19.61
CA PRO A 71 18.83 11.47 18.65
C PRO A 71 18.49 11.04 17.22
N GLY A 72 18.52 9.73 16.95
CA GLY A 72 18.13 9.10 15.69
C GLY A 72 16.64 8.79 15.54
N SER A 73 15.81 9.07 16.55
CA SER A 73 14.37 8.80 16.50
C SER A 73 13.58 9.98 15.97
N ASP A 74 12.54 9.67 15.20
CA ASP A 74 11.59 10.66 14.73
C ASP A 74 10.66 11.11 15.87
N VAL A 75 10.33 12.40 15.89
CA VAL A 75 9.39 12.97 16.86
C VAL A 75 8.10 13.34 16.15
N GLN A 76 6.98 12.93 16.72
CA GLN A 76 5.66 13.28 16.19
C GLN A 76 5.17 14.58 16.81
N VAL A 77 4.84 15.55 15.96
CA VAL A 77 4.26 16.84 16.35
C VAL A 77 2.81 16.86 15.91
N LEU A 78 1.89 17.03 16.86
CA LEU A 78 0.48 17.20 16.56
C LEU A 78 0.19 18.68 16.25
N VAL A 79 -0.42 18.95 15.10
CA VAL A 79 -0.86 20.29 14.69
C VAL A 79 -2.37 20.35 14.81
N ASP A 80 -2.89 20.98 15.87
CA ASP A 80 -4.33 20.98 16.18
C ASP A 80 -5.19 21.71 15.13
N HIS A 81 -4.63 22.73 14.48
CA HIS A 81 -5.34 23.57 13.52
C HIS A 81 -4.51 23.73 12.24
N PRO A 82 -4.46 22.69 11.39
CA PRO A 82 -3.62 22.73 10.20
C PRO A 82 -4.14 23.76 9.20
N SER A 83 -3.20 24.51 8.64
CA SER A 83 -3.46 25.41 7.54
C SER A 83 -3.82 24.64 6.25
N VAL A 84 -4.44 25.33 5.29
CA VAL A 84 -4.80 24.70 3.99
C VAL A 84 -3.58 24.09 3.28
N PRO A 85 -2.40 24.76 3.21
CA PRO A 85 -1.22 24.15 2.62
C PRO A 85 -0.74 22.90 3.36
N GLN A 86 -0.81 22.87 4.69
CA GLN A 86 -0.46 21.69 5.49
C GLN A 86 -1.39 20.52 5.19
N VAL A 87 -2.70 20.75 5.09
CA VAL A 87 -3.66 19.71 4.68
C VAL A 87 -3.37 19.21 3.27
N ALA A 88 -3.03 20.11 2.34
CA ALA A 88 -2.69 19.74 0.98
C ALA A 88 -1.43 18.85 0.92
N TRP A 89 -0.37 19.21 1.64
CA TRP A 89 0.83 18.38 1.72
C TRP A 89 0.56 17.05 2.40
N HIS A 90 -0.23 17.05 3.48
CA HIS A 90 -0.65 15.80 4.11
C HIS A 90 -1.43 14.89 3.16
N ALA A 91 -2.31 15.47 2.32
CA ALA A 91 -2.99 14.71 1.29
C ALA A 91 -2.01 14.13 0.25
N VAL A 92 -1.02 14.91 -0.21
CA VAL A 92 0.04 14.40 -1.11
C VAL A 92 0.83 13.27 -0.47
N GLN A 93 1.01 13.30 0.86
CA GLN A 93 1.73 12.28 1.60
C GLN A 93 0.99 10.93 1.60
N VAL A 94 -0.35 10.94 1.78
CA VAL A 94 -1.11 9.71 2.06
C VAL A 94 -1.92 9.21 0.85
N VAL A 95 -2.51 10.12 0.06
CA VAL A 95 -3.43 9.77 -1.05
C VAL A 95 -2.79 8.87 -2.11
N PRO A 96 -1.53 9.07 -2.56
CA PRO A 96 -0.90 8.18 -3.54
C PRO A 96 -0.89 6.72 -3.11
N TRP A 97 -0.66 6.44 -1.81
CA TRP A 97 -0.68 5.09 -1.27
C TRP A 97 -2.09 4.48 -1.30
N TYR A 98 -3.12 5.24 -0.95
CA TYR A 98 -4.51 4.75 -1.05
C TYR A 98 -4.92 4.46 -2.49
N LEU A 99 -4.52 5.32 -3.43
CA LEU A 99 -4.79 5.11 -4.86
C LEU A 99 -4.08 3.84 -5.36
N LEU A 100 -2.81 3.65 -4.99
CA LEU A 100 -2.04 2.48 -5.37
C LEU A 100 -2.64 1.19 -4.80
N ALA A 101 -2.99 1.19 -3.51
CA ALA A 101 -3.61 0.05 -2.84
C ALA A 101 -4.99 -0.27 -3.44
N GLY A 102 -5.83 0.76 -3.62
CA GLY A 102 -7.15 0.62 -4.22
C GLY A 102 -7.10 0.07 -5.65
N PHE A 103 -6.21 0.62 -6.48
CA PHE A 103 -5.97 0.11 -7.83
C PHE A 103 -5.51 -1.36 -7.82
N THR A 104 -4.58 -1.69 -6.92
CA THR A 104 -4.03 -3.05 -6.79
C THR A 104 -5.13 -4.05 -6.46
N LEU A 105 -5.94 -3.76 -5.44
CA LEU A 105 -7.05 -4.60 -5.02
C LEU A 105 -8.12 -4.73 -6.11
N ALA A 106 -8.46 -3.63 -6.79
CA ALA A 106 -9.44 -3.63 -7.88
C ALA A 106 -8.97 -4.49 -9.05
N MET A 107 -7.69 -4.38 -9.45
CA MET A 107 -7.10 -5.19 -10.51
C MET A 107 -7.03 -6.67 -10.15
N LEU A 108 -6.65 -7.01 -8.91
CA LEU A 108 -6.70 -8.39 -8.42
C LEU A 108 -8.12 -8.95 -8.45
N LEU A 109 -9.11 -8.17 -8.02
CA LEU A 109 -10.51 -8.55 -8.08
C LEU A 109 -10.95 -8.82 -9.53
N LEU A 110 -10.54 -7.99 -10.49
CA LEU A 110 -10.86 -8.20 -11.90
C LEU A 110 -10.22 -9.49 -12.45
N VAL A 111 -8.97 -9.78 -12.08
CA VAL A 111 -8.29 -11.02 -12.47
C VAL A 111 -8.99 -12.25 -11.88
N VAL A 112 -9.31 -12.23 -10.59
CA VAL A 112 -10.01 -13.34 -9.92
C VAL A 112 -11.41 -13.54 -10.51
N ARG A 113 -12.17 -12.47 -10.74
CA ARG A 113 -13.50 -12.56 -11.36
C ARG A 113 -13.44 -13.13 -12.77
N ALA A 114 -12.43 -12.75 -13.55
CA ALA A 114 -12.23 -13.30 -14.89
C ALA A 114 -11.87 -14.78 -14.84
N ALA A 115 -10.94 -15.17 -13.96
CA ALA A 115 -10.53 -16.56 -13.76
C ALA A 115 -11.68 -17.46 -13.28
N ARG A 116 -12.64 -16.94 -12.50
CA ARG A 116 -13.83 -17.70 -12.08
C ARG A 116 -14.86 -17.92 -13.19
N ARG A 117 -14.98 -16.96 -14.10
CA ARG A 117 -16.01 -16.98 -15.16
C ARG A 117 -15.55 -17.67 -16.45
N GLY A 118 -14.25 -17.86 -16.62
CA GLY A 118 -13.66 -18.40 -17.84
C GLY A 118 -12.33 -19.07 -17.58
N ASP A 119 -11.44 -19.02 -18.57
CA ASP A 119 -10.13 -19.65 -18.48
C ASP A 119 -9.17 -18.82 -17.59
N PRO A 120 -8.62 -19.37 -16.49
CA PRO A 120 -7.62 -18.69 -15.68
C PRO A 120 -6.36 -18.32 -16.48
N PHE A 121 -6.02 -19.08 -17.53
CA PHE A 121 -4.85 -18.86 -18.40
C PHE A 121 -5.13 -17.94 -19.59
N ALA A 122 -6.27 -17.24 -19.58
CA ALA A 122 -6.61 -16.29 -20.64
C ALA A 122 -5.52 -15.22 -20.84
N ALA A 123 -5.25 -14.89 -22.10
CA ALA A 123 -4.29 -13.85 -22.51
C ALA A 123 -4.51 -12.51 -21.77
N ALA A 124 -5.79 -12.17 -21.55
CA ALA A 124 -6.19 -10.96 -20.84
C ALA A 124 -5.69 -10.95 -19.39
N ASN A 125 -5.68 -12.09 -18.69
CA ASN A 125 -5.23 -12.16 -17.29
C ASN A 125 -3.71 -11.97 -17.19
N VAL A 126 -2.94 -12.54 -18.11
CA VAL A 126 -1.48 -12.29 -18.22
C VAL A 126 -1.19 -10.80 -18.40
N ARG A 127 -1.88 -10.15 -19.34
CA ARG A 127 -1.71 -8.71 -19.58
C ARG A 127 -2.07 -7.89 -18.34
N ARG A 128 -3.18 -8.22 -17.68
CA ARG A 128 -3.62 -7.54 -16.44
C ARG A 128 -2.61 -7.68 -15.31
N LEU A 129 -2.07 -8.88 -15.08
CA LEU A 129 -1.04 -9.12 -14.07
C LEU A 129 0.26 -8.39 -14.39
N ARG A 130 0.64 -8.32 -15.67
CA ARG A 130 1.81 -7.54 -16.10
C ARG A 130 1.64 -6.04 -15.89
N VAL A 131 0.47 -5.49 -16.22
CA VAL A 131 0.13 -4.08 -15.95
C VAL A 131 0.13 -3.84 -14.44
N LEU A 132 -0.51 -4.72 -13.67
CA LEU A 132 -0.53 -4.64 -12.21
C LEU A 132 0.88 -4.62 -11.62
N GLY A 133 1.75 -5.53 -12.05
CA GLY A 133 3.13 -5.60 -11.58
C GLY A 133 3.93 -4.32 -11.86
N TRP A 134 3.83 -3.77 -13.07
CA TRP A 134 4.48 -2.49 -13.41
C TRP A 134 3.91 -1.30 -12.65
N VAL A 135 2.59 -1.21 -12.50
CA VAL A 135 1.96 -0.13 -11.75
C VAL A 135 2.32 -0.21 -10.27
N VAL A 136 2.32 -1.39 -9.67
CA VAL A 136 2.74 -1.57 -8.26
C VAL A 136 4.20 -1.21 -8.08
N PHE A 137 5.08 -1.70 -8.96
CA PHE A 137 6.52 -1.46 -8.87
C PHE A 137 6.89 0.01 -9.07
N LEU A 138 6.42 0.65 -10.15
CA LEU A 138 6.74 2.06 -10.42
C LEU A 138 5.92 3.00 -9.52
N GLY A 139 4.66 2.65 -9.27
CA GLY A 139 3.76 3.42 -8.42
C GLY A 139 4.23 3.48 -6.97
N SER A 140 4.88 2.43 -6.44
CA SER A 140 5.44 2.48 -5.09
C SER A 140 6.61 3.47 -4.98
N PHE A 141 7.48 3.55 -6.00
CA PHE A 141 8.50 4.60 -6.03
C PHE A 141 7.88 5.98 -6.13
N ALA A 142 6.89 6.17 -7.01
CA ALA A 142 6.22 7.45 -7.16
C ALA A 142 5.51 7.90 -5.87
N ALA A 143 4.79 7.00 -5.21
CA ALA A 143 4.13 7.26 -3.93
C ALA A 143 5.15 7.58 -2.82
N PHE A 144 6.25 6.83 -2.75
CA PHE A 144 7.34 7.08 -1.80
C PHE A 144 7.99 8.45 -2.01
N TYR A 145 8.29 8.84 -3.26
CA TYR A 145 8.85 10.17 -3.53
C TYR A 145 7.86 11.29 -3.19
N ALA A 146 6.56 11.10 -3.47
CA ALA A 146 5.53 12.06 -3.08
C ALA A 146 5.43 12.20 -1.56
N GLU A 147 5.46 11.07 -0.84
CA GLU A 147 5.47 11.03 0.62
C GLU A 147 6.70 11.73 1.20
N LEU A 148 7.89 11.42 0.69
CA LEU A 148 9.14 12.01 1.14
C LEU A 148 9.14 13.52 0.93
N TRP A 149 8.74 13.97 -0.25
CA TRP A 149 8.68 15.39 -0.58
C TRP A 149 7.67 16.13 0.30
N ALA A 150 6.46 15.58 0.42
CA ALA A 150 5.41 16.18 1.26
C ALA A 150 5.80 16.21 2.74
N GLY A 151 6.47 15.17 3.24
CA GLY A 151 6.97 15.11 4.61
C GLY A 151 8.03 16.18 4.88
N LEU A 152 8.94 16.41 3.93
CA LEU A 152 9.91 17.51 4.02
C LEU A 152 9.22 18.87 4.08
N GLU A 153 8.31 19.15 3.15
CA GLU A 153 7.55 20.41 3.12
C GLU A 153 6.73 20.61 4.41
N LEU A 154 6.05 19.56 4.91
CA LEU A 154 5.31 19.61 6.17
C LEU A 154 6.22 19.92 7.36
N SER A 155 7.37 19.26 7.45
CA SER A 155 8.29 19.45 8.57
C SER A 155 8.87 20.87 8.61
N MET A 156 9.09 21.51 7.47
CA MET A 156 9.50 22.92 7.39
C MET A 156 8.42 23.90 7.90
N THR A 157 7.17 23.45 8.02
CA THR A 157 6.09 24.29 8.60
C THR A 157 6.07 24.28 10.13
N VAL A 158 6.74 23.31 10.77
CA VAL A 158 6.74 23.13 12.23
C VAL A 158 8.11 23.30 12.87
N VAL A 159 9.19 23.25 12.10
CA VAL A 159 10.56 23.34 12.63
C VAL A 159 11.44 24.28 11.83
N THR A 160 12.35 24.97 12.53
CA THR A 160 13.33 25.90 11.95
C THR A 160 14.61 25.24 11.44
N ASP A 161 14.97 24.10 12.02
CA ASP A 161 16.15 23.32 11.63
C ASP A 161 15.86 22.45 10.39
N PRO A 162 16.86 22.17 9.54
CA PRO A 162 16.70 21.29 8.40
C PRO A 162 16.22 19.90 8.85
N PRO A 163 15.08 19.41 8.35
CA PRO A 163 14.56 18.11 8.71
C PRO A 163 15.45 17.01 8.13
N ASN A 164 15.74 15.98 8.93
CA ASN A 164 16.41 14.77 8.47
C ASN A 164 15.41 13.62 8.49
N THR A 165 14.71 13.41 7.37
CA THR A 165 13.66 12.41 7.30
C THR A 165 14.24 11.01 7.13
N GLY A 166 13.93 10.12 8.07
CA GLY A 166 14.21 8.69 7.98
C GLY A 166 13.32 8.02 6.93
N ALA A 167 13.64 8.18 5.65
CA ALA A 167 12.83 7.62 4.57
C ALA A 167 13.13 6.13 4.38
N GLN A 168 12.13 5.26 4.62
CA GLN A 168 12.26 3.83 4.36
C GLN A 168 11.82 3.50 2.93
N VAL A 169 12.74 2.98 2.13
CA VAL A 169 12.43 2.52 0.76
C VAL A 169 11.31 1.46 0.83
N PRO A 170 10.27 1.55 -0.03
CA PRO A 170 9.09 0.68 0.05
C PRO A 170 9.36 -0.70 -0.56
N LEU A 171 10.36 -1.42 -0.02
CA LEU A 171 10.89 -2.66 -0.58
C LEU A 171 9.79 -3.73 -0.72
N VAL A 172 8.89 -3.83 0.26
CA VAL A 172 7.77 -4.79 0.22
C VAL A 172 6.88 -4.57 -1.01
N TRP A 173 6.54 -3.33 -1.33
CA TRP A 173 5.71 -3.01 -2.50
C TRP A 173 6.46 -3.29 -3.80
N CYS A 174 7.74 -2.97 -3.87
CA CYS A 174 8.58 -3.30 -5.03
C CYS A 174 8.62 -4.81 -5.27
N LEU A 175 8.84 -5.60 -4.21
CA LEU A 175 8.85 -7.07 -4.28
C LEU A 175 7.48 -7.63 -4.69
N CYS A 176 6.38 -7.06 -4.19
CA CYS A 176 5.03 -7.42 -4.64
C CYS A 176 4.83 -7.17 -6.14
N GLY A 177 5.26 -6.00 -6.64
CA GLY A 177 5.22 -5.67 -8.07
C GLY A 177 5.99 -6.67 -8.94
N LEU A 178 7.22 -7.01 -8.53
CA LEU A 178 8.03 -8.05 -9.18
C LEU A 178 7.36 -9.44 -9.10
N GLY A 179 6.74 -9.77 -7.96
CA GLY A 179 5.97 -10.99 -7.79
C GLY A 179 4.82 -11.11 -8.79
N PHE A 180 4.07 -10.04 -9.03
CA PHE A 180 3.01 -10.03 -10.05
C PHE A 180 3.56 -10.18 -11.48
N LEU A 181 4.71 -9.57 -11.79
CA LEU A 181 5.39 -9.77 -13.08
C LEU A 181 5.84 -11.22 -13.27
N ALA A 182 6.42 -11.84 -12.24
CA ALA A 182 6.81 -13.24 -12.27
C ALA A 182 5.60 -14.16 -12.47
N LEU A 183 4.51 -13.94 -11.74
CA LEU A 183 3.25 -14.68 -11.92
C LEU A 183 2.69 -14.54 -13.33
N ALA A 184 2.77 -13.35 -13.93
CA ALA A 184 2.32 -13.13 -15.30
C ALA A 184 3.11 -14.00 -16.31
N GLU A 185 4.43 -14.08 -16.19
CA GLU A 185 5.26 -14.90 -17.08
C GLU A 185 5.05 -16.42 -16.83
N ILE A 186 4.84 -16.85 -15.59
CA ILE A 186 4.48 -18.24 -15.27
C ILE A 186 3.17 -18.64 -15.96
N ILE A 187 2.12 -17.82 -15.83
CA ILE A 187 0.81 -18.09 -16.44
C ILE A 187 0.92 -18.11 -17.97
N LYS A 188 1.71 -17.20 -18.55
CA LYS A 188 1.99 -17.18 -19.99
C LYS A 188 2.66 -18.46 -20.48
N ARG A 189 3.63 -19.00 -19.72
CA ARG A 189 4.27 -20.28 -20.06
C ARG A 189 3.31 -21.45 -19.90
N GLY A 190 2.50 -21.45 -18.84
CA GLY A 190 1.44 -22.46 -18.65
C GLY A 190 0.46 -22.52 -19.82
N ARG A 191 0.06 -21.35 -20.34
CA ARG A 191 -0.79 -21.26 -21.54
C ARG A 191 -0.13 -21.85 -22.79
N ALA A 192 1.18 -21.63 -22.98
CA ALA A 192 1.92 -22.19 -24.12
C ALA A 192 1.95 -23.74 -24.05
N LEU A 193 2.19 -24.29 -22.86
CA LEU A 193 2.15 -25.75 -22.64
C LEU A 193 0.76 -26.33 -22.91
N GLN A 194 -0.30 -25.62 -22.52
CA GLN A 194 -1.67 -26.03 -22.80
C GLN A 194 -1.97 -26.06 -24.30
N SER A 195 -1.46 -25.09 -25.08
CA SER A 195 -1.61 -25.11 -26.54
C SER A 195 -0.81 -26.22 -27.22
N GLU A 196 0.38 -26.55 -26.70
CA GLU A 196 1.19 -27.67 -27.21
C GLU A 196 0.48 -29.01 -26.98
N LEU A 197 -0.07 -29.22 -25.78
CA LEU A 197 -0.83 -30.45 -25.44
C LEU A 197 -2.11 -30.60 -26.26
N ALA A 198 -2.81 -29.49 -26.55
CA ALA A 198 -4.01 -29.51 -27.37
C ALA A 198 -3.76 -29.90 -28.83
N GLY A 199 -2.51 -29.82 -29.32
CA GLY A 199 -2.13 -30.22 -30.68
C GLY A 199 -1.69 -31.67 -30.83
N VAL A 200 -1.55 -32.42 -29.72
CA VAL A 200 -1.11 -33.83 -29.72
C VAL A 200 -2.28 -34.82 -29.73
N ILE A 201 -3.46 -34.38 -29.31
CA ILE A 201 -4.71 -35.16 -29.28
C ILE A 201 -5.51 -34.88 -30.54
#